data_AF-A0A9P8BNL2-F1
#
_entry.id   AF-A0A9P8BNL2-F1
#
_cell.length_a   1.000
_cell.length_b   1.000
_cell.length_c   1.000
_cell.angle_alpha   90.00
_cell.angle_beta   90.00
_cell.angle_gamma   90.00
#
_symmetry.space_group_name_H-M   'P 1'
#
loop_
_entity.id
_entity.type
_entity.pdbx_description
1 polymer ?
#
loop_
_entity_poly.entity_id
_entity_poly.type
_entity_poly.pdbx_seq_one_letter_code
_entity_poly.pdbx_strand_id
1 'polypeptide(L)'
;MNETRWNSRYEMIKRVIKLGHYINTIINRFTANPAQLPAHIKLDELKSYALSVMEVDSLQDIELILEKASGYGNNMGASTISTISKMYLEASIRLSYFTKMKTYLAEMEIVRITTQQQNTLLAAIYFDPNLLDDKIWKGVSDTSLKERAMEAIIKELIKDYKTAVTRRFLRIQSTSCKAERVFSKAGYLTLNRKSGLSTPNLHHILFSSSITTALTELQKEIEEAKSISTAT
;
A
#
# COMPACT_ATOMS: atom_id res chain seq x y z
N MET A 1 -3.78 -3.30 -6.07
CA MET A 1 -3.62 -1.87 -6.37
C MET A 1 -4.00 -1.11 -5.12
N ASN A 2 -3.32 0.00 -4.81
CA ASN A 2 -3.85 0.96 -3.84
C ASN A 2 -5.22 1.44 -4.35
N GLU A 3 -6.17 1.57 -3.42
CA GLU A 3 -7.53 2.01 -3.71
C GLU A 3 -7.51 3.38 -4.42
N THR A 4 -8.33 3.50 -5.46
CA THR A 4 -8.41 4.68 -6.35
C THR A 4 -8.60 6.01 -5.60
N ARG A 5 -9.14 5.96 -4.37
CA ARG A 5 -9.39 7.14 -3.53
C ARG A 5 -8.13 7.68 -2.83
N TRP A 6 -7.12 6.84 -2.57
CA TRP A 6 -5.91 7.23 -1.83
C TRP A 6 -4.67 7.40 -2.71
N ASN A 7 -4.78 7.15 -4.03
CA ASN A 7 -3.65 7.22 -4.97
C ASN A 7 -3.83 8.29 -6.07
N SER A 8 -4.73 9.26 -5.87
CA SER A 8 -5.08 10.27 -6.89
C SER A 8 -3.87 11.03 -7.45
N ARG A 9 -2.91 11.42 -6.60
CA ARG A 9 -1.67 12.10 -7.03
C ARG A 9 -0.78 11.20 -7.88
N TYR A 10 -0.62 9.93 -7.50
CA TYR A 10 0.16 8.96 -8.28
C TYR A 10 -0.46 8.72 -9.66
N GLU A 11 -1.77 8.48 -9.72
CA GLU A 11 -2.49 8.29 -10.99
C GLU A 11 -2.47 9.55 -11.86
N MET A 12 -2.52 10.74 -11.24
CA MET A 12 -2.38 12.02 -11.95
C MET A 12 -1.00 12.14 -12.58
N ILE A 13 0.08 11.94 -11.81
CA ILE A 13 1.47 12.00 -12.32
C ILE A 13 1.65 11.03 -13.48
N LYS A 14 1.22 9.79 -13.32
CA LYS A 14 1.28 8.76 -14.37
C LYS A 14 0.55 9.17 -15.65
N ARG A 15 -0.63 9.80 -15.53
CA ARG A 15 -1.39 10.33 -16.68
C ARG A 15 -0.67 11.51 -17.33
N VAL A 16 -0.11 12.43 -16.54
CA VAL A 16 0.64 13.58 -17.03
C VAL A 16 1.85 13.12 -17.83
N ILE A 17 2.64 12.17 -17.32
CA ILE A 17 3.78 11.59 -18.04
C ILE A 17 3.32 10.95 -19.36
N LYS A 18 2.28 10.11 -19.31
CA LYS A 18 1.75 9.40 -20.49
C LYS A 18 1.18 10.34 -21.56
N LEU A 19 0.56 11.45 -21.14
CA LEU A 19 -0.08 12.41 -22.03
C LEU A 19 0.82 13.60 -22.37
N GLY A 20 2.01 13.71 -21.77
CA GLY A 20 2.86 14.88 -21.85
C GLY A 20 3.23 15.26 -23.28
N HIS A 21 3.54 14.28 -24.14
CA HIS A 21 3.82 14.55 -25.55
C HIS A 21 2.60 15.06 -26.31
N TYR A 22 1.40 14.56 -26.02
CA TYR A 22 0.16 15.08 -26.61
C TYR A 22 -0.13 16.50 -26.14
N ILE A 23 0.03 16.77 -24.84
CA ILE A 23 -0.11 18.11 -24.25
C ILE A 23 0.84 19.08 -24.96
N ASN A 24 2.13 18.76 -25.04
CA ASN A 24 3.12 19.58 -25.72
C ASN A 24 2.82 19.76 -27.22
N THR A 25 2.33 18.71 -27.90
CA THR A 25 1.94 18.79 -29.31
C THR A 25 0.78 19.77 -29.52
N ILE A 26 -0.23 19.73 -28.66
CA ILE A 26 -1.38 20.64 -28.70
C ILE A 26 -0.92 22.08 -28.42
N ILE A 27 -0.10 22.28 -27.39
CA ILE A 27 0.44 23.60 -27.03
C ILE A 27 1.26 24.18 -28.17
N ASN A 28 2.14 23.37 -28.77
CA ASN A 28 2.97 23.80 -29.90
C ASN A 28 2.14 24.16 -31.13
N ARG A 29 1.06 23.41 -31.42
CA ARG A 29 0.13 23.72 -32.51
C ARG A 29 -0.52 25.10 -32.33
N PHE A 30 -1.02 25.40 -31.14
CA PHE A 30 -1.62 26.71 -30.86
C PHE A 30 -0.59 27.83 -30.74
N THR A 31 0.65 27.51 -30.34
CA THR A 31 1.75 28.47 -30.32
C THR A 31 2.17 28.86 -31.74
N ALA A 32 2.19 27.90 -32.68
CA ALA A 32 2.48 28.16 -34.09
C ALA A 32 1.33 28.90 -34.81
N ASN A 33 0.08 28.72 -34.36
CA ASN A 33 -1.07 29.39 -34.93
C ASN A 33 -2.03 29.92 -33.85
N PRO A 34 -1.72 31.08 -33.24
CA PRO A 34 -2.52 31.64 -32.15
C PRO A 34 -3.96 32.03 -32.56
N ALA A 35 -4.20 32.25 -33.86
CA ALA A 35 -5.54 32.60 -34.36
C ALA A 35 -6.58 31.48 -34.18
N GLN A 36 -6.14 30.23 -33.96
CA GLN A 36 -7.03 29.10 -33.66
C GLN A 36 -7.37 28.97 -32.17
N LEU A 37 -6.74 29.77 -31.30
CA LEU A 37 -6.93 29.68 -29.86
C LEU A 37 -8.32 30.25 -29.46
N PRO A 38 -9.08 29.56 -28.59
CA PRO A 38 -10.31 30.12 -28.03
C PRO A 38 -10.06 31.46 -27.34
N ALA A 39 -10.95 32.44 -27.55
CA ALA A 39 -10.76 33.83 -27.08
C ALA A 39 -10.59 33.99 -25.56
N HIS A 40 -11.01 33.01 -24.77
CA HIS A 40 -10.88 33.02 -23.31
C HIS A 40 -9.54 32.48 -22.80
N ILE A 41 -8.71 31.88 -23.66
CA ILE A 41 -7.43 31.29 -23.29
C ILE A 41 -6.32 32.25 -23.71
N LYS A 42 -5.40 32.57 -22.79
CA LYS A 42 -4.21 33.37 -23.09
C LYS A 42 -3.07 32.45 -23.54
N LEU A 43 -2.34 32.86 -24.57
CA LEU A 43 -1.23 32.06 -25.10
C LEU A 43 -0.12 31.84 -24.06
N ASP A 44 0.19 32.86 -23.25
CA ASP A 44 1.23 32.76 -22.22
C ASP A 44 0.84 31.78 -21.10
N GLU A 45 -0.44 31.72 -20.76
CA GLU A 45 -0.98 30.72 -19.83
C GLU A 45 -0.90 29.32 -20.44
N LEU A 46 -1.19 29.16 -21.73
CA LEU A 46 -1.07 27.86 -22.39
C LEU A 46 0.38 27.35 -22.40
N LYS A 47 1.35 28.25 -22.64
CA LYS A 47 2.78 27.91 -22.66
C LYS A 47 3.30 27.48 -21.29
N SER A 48 2.74 27.98 -20.19
CA SER A 48 3.18 27.60 -18.84
C SER A 48 2.82 26.16 -18.48
N TYR A 49 1.89 25.53 -19.23
CA TYR A 49 1.56 24.11 -19.09
C TYR A 49 2.45 23.18 -19.92
N ALA A 50 3.36 23.72 -20.75
CA ALA A 50 4.28 22.90 -21.52
C ALA A 50 5.28 22.24 -20.57
N LEU A 51 5.37 20.91 -20.63
CA LEU A 51 6.29 20.15 -19.81
C LEU A 51 7.66 20.14 -20.49
N SER A 52 8.66 20.65 -19.81
CA SER A 52 10.06 20.50 -20.22
C SER A 52 10.53 19.05 -20.07
N VAL A 53 11.59 18.68 -20.80
CA VAL A 53 12.20 17.35 -20.67
C VAL A 53 12.64 17.07 -19.23
N MET A 54 13.27 18.05 -18.58
CA MET A 54 13.71 17.93 -17.18
C MET A 54 12.57 17.71 -16.19
N GLU A 55 11.41 18.35 -16.40
CA GLU A 55 10.23 18.13 -15.56
C GLU A 55 9.64 16.73 -15.78
N VAL A 56 9.61 16.23 -17.02
CA VAL A 56 9.15 14.87 -17.31
C VAL A 56 10.06 13.85 -16.64
N ASP A 57 11.39 14.01 -16.73
CA ASP A 57 12.35 13.13 -16.07
C ASP A 57 12.16 13.14 -14.55
N SER A 58 11.99 14.33 -13.96
CA SER A 58 11.72 14.47 -12.51
C SER A 58 10.41 13.79 -12.10
N LEU A 59 9.37 13.89 -12.94
CA LEU A 59 8.09 13.20 -12.69
C LEU A 59 8.23 11.68 -12.81
N GLN A 60 9.06 11.17 -13.71
CA GLN A 60 9.35 9.73 -13.83
C GLN A 60 10.06 9.19 -12.59
N ASP A 61 11.02 9.93 -12.03
CA ASP A 61 11.68 9.57 -10.77
C ASP A 61 10.66 9.50 -9.62
N ILE A 62 9.76 10.48 -9.55
CA ILE A 62 8.66 10.49 -8.57
C ILE A 62 7.71 9.31 -8.80
N GLU A 63 7.32 9.02 -10.05
CA GLU A 63 6.49 7.87 -10.41
C GLU A 63 7.14 6.57 -9.92
N LEU A 64 8.43 6.37 -10.15
CA LEU A 64 9.17 5.19 -9.74
C LEU A 64 9.17 5.01 -8.22
N ILE A 65 9.36 6.09 -7.46
CA ILE A 65 9.31 6.07 -6.00
C ILE A 65 7.90 5.68 -5.53
N LEU A 66 6.87 6.30 -6.11
CA LEU A 66 5.47 6.03 -5.76
C LEU A 66 5.01 4.65 -6.18
N GLU A 67 5.47 4.13 -7.32
CA GLU A 67 5.17 2.79 -7.80
C GLU A 67 5.74 1.74 -6.84
N LYS A 68 7.01 1.89 -6.44
CA LYS A 68 7.62 1.07 -5.38
C LYS A 68 6.78 1.16 -4.10
N ALA A 69 6.40 2.37 -3.68
CA ALA A 69 5.57 2.57 -2.49
C ALA A 69 4.19 1.89 -2.59
N SER A 70 3.61 1.84 -3.79
CA SER A 70 2.31 1.23 -4.08
C SER A 70 2.35 -0.30 -4.09
N GLY A 71 3.47 -0.91 -4.50
CA GLY A 71 3.68 -2.36 -4.47
C GLY A 71 3.48 -2.94 -3.07
N TYR A 72 3.85 -2.21 -2.02
CA TYR A 72 3.66 -2.65 -0.63
C TYR A 72 2.19 -2.72 -0.22
N GLY A 73 1.31 -1.88 -0.77
CA GLY A 73 -0.14 -1.99 -0.52
C GLY A 73 -0.73 -3.31 -1.02
N ASN A 74 -0.17 -3.85 -2.12
CA ASN A 74 -0.56 -5.17 -2.62
C ASN A 74 -0.15 -6.27 -1.64
N ASN A 75 1.04 -6.18 -1.06
CA ASN A 75 1.55 -7.17 -0.11
C ASN A 75 0.79 -7.13 1.22
N MET A 76 0.40 -5.94 1.69
CA MET A 76 -0.42 -5.78 2.90
C MET A 76 -1.85 -6.32 2.74
N GLY A 77 -2.44 -6.20 1.55
CA GLY A 77 -3.80 -6.69 1.29
C GLY A 77 -3.88 -8.15 0.80
N ALA A 78 -2.75 -8.80 0.52
CA ALA A 78 -2.71 -10.12 -0.10
C ALA A 78 -2.47 -11.28 0.87
N SER A 79 -1.96 -11.07 2.08
CA SER A 79 -1.68 -12.21 2.96
C SER A 79 -2.85 -12.64 3.83
N THR A 80 -3.06 -13.95 3.88
CA THR A 80 -3.96 -14.65 4.81
C THR A 80 -3.43 -14.61 6.26
N ILE A 81 -2.12 -14.34 6.43
CA ILE A 81 -1.41 -14.28 7.71
C ILE A 81 -1.11 -12.80 8.08
N SER A 82 -1.15 -12.47 9.37
CA SER A 82 -0.94 -11.16 10.02
C SER A 82 -0.49 -10.02 9.11
N THR A 83 -1.48 -9.31 8.57
CA THR A 83 -1.24 -8.12 7.75
C THR A 83 -0.84 -6.93 8.63
N ILE A 84 -1.19 -6.94 9.92
CA ILE A 84 -0.73 -5.94 10.91
C ILE A 84 0.77 -6.01 11.13
N SER A 85 1.35 -7.20 11.36
CA SER A 85 2.79 -7.30 11.58
C SER A 85 3.60 -6.92 10.34
N LYS A 86 3.10 -7.26 9.16
CA LYS A 86 3.67 -6.80 7.88
C LYS A 86 3.56 -5.29 7.68
N MET A 87 2.40 -4.68 7.97
CA MET A 87 2.24 -3.22 7.86
C MET A 87 3.30 -2.47 8.66
N TYR A 88 3.62 -3.01 9.82
CA TYR A 88 4.55 -2.44 10.76
C TYR A 88 6.01 -2.62 10.35
N LEU A 89 6.39 -3.81 9.89
CA LEU A 89 7.66 -4.02 9.21
C LEU A 89 7.82 -3.05 8.03
N GLU A 90 6.81 -2.93 7.19
CA GLU A 90 6.84 -2.05 6.02
C GLU A 90 6.95 -0.56 6.40
N ALA A 91 6.28 -0.12 7.47
CA ALA A 91 6.44 1.24 7.99
C ALA A 91 7.89 1.52 8.42
N SER A 92 8.57 0.54 9.00
CA SER A 92 9.99 0.66 9.38
C SER A 92 10.91 0.72 8.16
N ILE A 93 10.65 -0.09 7.12
CA ILE A 93 11.39 -0.05 5.85
C ILE A 93 11.22 1.31 5.19
N ARG A 94 9.99 1.84 5.14
CA ARG A 94 9.68 3.19 4.61
C ARG A 94 10.44 4.27 5.35
N LEU A 95 10.39 4.28 6.69
CA LEU A 95 11.16 5.21 7.50
C LEU A 95 12.65 5.16 7.16
N SER A 96 13.23 3.96 7.00
CA SER A 96 14.64 3.80 6.65
C SER A 96 14.97 4.34 5.24
N TYR A 97 14.07 4.13 4.27
CA TYR A 97 14.23 4.61 2.89
C TYR A 97 14.10 6.13 2.81
N PHE A 98 13.09 6.70 3.49
CA PHE A 98 12.88 8.15 3.55
C PHE A 98 13.98 8.88 4.34
N THR A 99 14.52 8.25 5.39
CA THR A 99 15.66 8.80 6.14
C THR A 99 16.93 8.88 5.29
N LYS A 100 17.10 7.98 4.31
CA LYS A 100 18.19 8.06 3.33
C LYS A 100 17.97 9.14 2.27
N MET A 101 16.71 9.50 2.00
CA MET A 101 16.32 10.59 1.09
C MET A 101 16.15 11.95 1.80
N LYS A 102 16.67 12.09 3.04
CA LYS A 102 16.50 13.28 3.91
C LYS A 102 16.87 14.61 3.24
N THR A 103 17.79 14.61 2.28
CA THR A 103 18.20 15.80 1.52
C THR A 103 17.15 16.26 0.51
N TYR A 104 16.31 15.37 -0.03
CA TYR A 104 15.22 15.71 -0.97
C TYR A 104 13.89 16.04 -0.27
N LEU A 105 13.71 15.64 0.98
CA LEU A 105 12.42 15.65 1.68
C LEU A 105 12.30 16.72 2.76
N ALA A 106 13.33 17.54 2.99
CA ALA A 106 13.25 18.69 3.89
C ALA A 106 12.13 19.67 3.50
N GLU A 107 11.66 19.63 2.24
CA GLU A 107 10.58 20.45 1.70
C GLU A 107 9.21 19.77 1.73
N MET A 108 9.13 18.45 1.96
CA MET A 108 7.86 17.72 1.98
C MET A 108 7.53 17.28 3.40
N GLU A 109 6.49 17.88 3.98
CA GLU A 109 5.96 17.62 5.33
C GLU A 109 5.44 16.16 5.43
N ILE A 110 6.34 15.19 5.63
CA ILE A 110 5.99 13.77 5.75
C ILE A 110 5.47 13.46 7.15
N VAL A 111 4.30 12.83 7.17
CA VAL A 111 3.47 12.44 8.33
C VAL A 111 4.29 11.77 9.44
N ARG A 112 4.23 12.36 10.65
CA ARG A 112 4.69 11.73 11.90
C ARG A 112 3.84 10.49 12.19
N ILE A 113 4.49 9.34 12.39
CA ILE A 113 3.82 8.14 12.92
C ILE A 113 3.32 8.45 14.33
N THR A 114 2.06 8.14 14.62
CA THR A 114 1.48 8.41 15.94
C THR A 114 1.98 7.40 16.98
N THR A 115 1.98 7.77 18.26
CA THR A 115 2.37 6.87 19.37
C THR A 115 1.58 5.55 19.36
N GLN A 116 0.31 5.60 18.94
CA GLN A 116 -0.54 4.41 18.81
C GLN A 116 -0.04 3.45 17.72
N GLN A 117 0.45 3.97 16.60
CA GLN A 117 1.08 3.17 15.54
C GLN A 117 2.41 2.58 16.03
N GLN A 118 3.21 3.32 16.79
CA GLN A 118 4.45 2.81 17.40
C GLN A 118 4.19 1.66 18.39
N ASN A 119 3.19 1.77 19.26
CA ASN A 119 2.88 0.71 20.22
C ASN A 119 2.35 -0.55 19.54
N THR A 120 1.60 -0.39 18.46
CA THR A 120 1.07 -1.51 17.70
C THR A 120 2.17 -2.15 16.81
N LEU A 121 3.17 -1.38 16.36
CA LEU A 121 4.42 -1.87 15.72
C LEU A 121 5.19 -2.79 16.66
N LEU A 122 5.40 -2.34 17.90
CA LEU A 122 6.07 -3.13 18.92
C LEU A 122 5.29 -4.41 19.24
N ALA A 123 3.96 -4.33 19.35
CA ALA A 123 3.11 -5.51 19.53
C ALA A 123 3.19 -6.48 18.33
N ALA A 124 3.27 -5.96 17.10
CA ALA A 124 3.26 -6.81 15.92
C ALA A 124 4.61 -7.49 15.65
N ILE A 125 5.73 -6.82 15.97
CA ILE A 125 7.08 -7.42 16.05
C ILE A 125 7.14 -8.47 17.17
N TYR A 126 6.47 -8.20 18.30
CA TYR A 126 6.35 -9.15 19.41
C TYR A 126 5.65 -10.47 19.01
N PHE A 127 4.65 -10.42 18.13
CA PHE A 127 3.86 -11.59 17.78
C PHE A 127 4.38 -12.42 16.57
N ASP A 128 5.35 -11.91 15.80
CA ASP A 128 6.01 -12.65 14.71
C ASP A 128 7.51 -12.27 14.65
N PRO A 129 8.37 -12.95 15.44
CA PRO A 129 9.79 -12.64 15.55
C PRO A 129 10.57 -12.81 14.24
N ASN A 130 10.05 -13.61 13.30
CA ASN A 130 10.70 -13.84 12.00
C ASN A 130 10.62 -12.61 11.07
N LEU A 131 9.85 -11.57 11.43
CA LEU A 131 9.83 -10.28 10.74
C LEU A 131 11.07 -9.43 11.01
N LEU A 132 11.86 -9.75 12.04
CA LEU A 132 13.16 -9.13 12.32
C LEU A 132 14.23 -9.73 11.41
N ASP A 133 14.04 -9.60 10.10
CA ASP A 133 15.05 -9.98 9.11
C ASP A 133 16.33 -9.10 9.28
N ASP A 134 17.49 -9.63 8.89
CA ASP A 134 18.83 -9.02 9.10
C ASP A 134 18.96 -7.59 8.58
N LYS A 135 18.06 -7.17 7.69
CA LYS A 135 18.07 -5.85 7.04
C LYS A 135 17.74 -4.67 7.98
N ILE A 136 16.95 -4.88 9.03
CA ILE A 136 16.59 -3.82 10.00
C ILE A 136 17.79 -3.51 10.91
N TRP A 137 18.60 -4.53 11.18
CA TRP A 137 19.68 -4.51 12.17
C TRP A 137 21.04 -4.11 11.61
N LYS A 138 21.14 -3.84 10.30
CA LYS A 138 22.39 -3.44 9.61
C LYS A 138 23.03 -2.13 10.11
N GLY A 139 22.36 -1.38 11.00
CA GLY A 139 22.89 -0.15 11.61
C GLY A 139 23.33 -0.27 13.07
N VAL A 140 23.11 -1.42 13.72
CA VAL A 140 23.45 -1.62 15.13
C VAL A 140 24.61 -2.63 15.18
N SER A 141 25.82 -2.15 15.45
CA SER A 141 27.05 -2.96 15.40
C SER A 141 27.22 -3.91 16.58
N ASP A 142 26.53 -3.67 17.70
CA ASP A 142 26.66 -4.46 18.91
C ASP A 142 25.63 -5.59 18.95
N THR A 143 26.09 -6.80 18.60
CA THR A 143 25.32 -8.05 18.66
C THR A 143 24.88 -8.39 20.08
N SER A 144 25.70 -8.08 21.09
CA SER A 144 25.40 -8.41 22.49
C SER A 144 24.29 -7.55 23.08
N LEU A 145 24.14 -6.31 22.59
CA LEU A 145 23.08 -5.39 23.00
C LEU A 145 21.75 -5.75 22.33
N LYS A 146 21.79 -6.18 21.06
CA LYS A 146 20.63 -6.72 20.34
C LYS A 146 20.08 -7.96 21.03
N GLU A 147 20.96 -8.92 21.31
CA GLU A 147 20.58 -10.18 21.95
C GLU A 147 19.99 -9.93 23.34
N ARG A 148 20.64 -9.11 24.18
CA ARG A 148 20.12 -8.79 25.53
C ARG A 148 18.81 -8.00 25.51
N ALA A 149 18.65 -7.06 24.58
CA ALA A 149 17.39 -6.31 24.43
C ALA A 149 16.27 -7.21 23.93
N MET A 150 16.53 -8.06 22.93
CA MET A 150 15.56 -9.08 22.48
C MET A 150 15.23 -10.04 23.61
N GLU A 151 16.22 -10.56 24.34
CA GLU A 151 15.99 -11.54 25.40
C GLU A 151 15.22 -10.97 26.58
N ALA A 152 15.46 -9.70 26.96
CA ALA A 152 14.71 -9.01 28.00
C ALA A 152 13.26 -8.72 27.57
N ILE A 153 13.07 -8.23 26.33
CA ILE A 153 11.75 -7.99 25.73
C ILE A 153 10.97 -9.30 25.62
N ILE A 154 11.62 -10.37 25.16
CA ILE A 154 11.03 -11.71 25.04
C ILE A 154 10.69 -12.29 26.42
N LYS A 155 11.56 -12.17 27.42
CA LYS A 155 11.33 -12.68 28.79
C LYS A 155 10.23 -11.94 29.53
N GLU A 156 10.14 -10.62 29.40
CA GLU A 156 9.05 -9.85 30.00
C GLU A 156 7.72 -10.15 29.29
N LEU A 157 7.74 -10.27 27.96
CA LEU A 157 6.52 -10.43 27.17
C LEU A 157 5.99 -11.87 27.10
N ILE A 158 6.82 -12.90 27.33
CA ILE A 158 6.38 -14.31 27.40
C ILE A 158 5.59 -14.59 28.70
N LYS A 159 5.81 -13.80 29.76
CA LYS A 159 5.30 -14.08 31.10
C LYS A 159 3.77 -13.99 31.22
N ASP A 160 3.09 -13.23 30.35
CA ASP A 160 1.67 -12.89 30.52
C ASP A 160 0.68 -13.34 29.42
N TYR A 161 1.11 -13.88 28.27
CA TYR A 161 0.23 -13.93 27.08
C TYR A 161 0.06 -15.33 26.46
N LYS A 162 -0.85 -16.12 27.02
CA LYS A 162 -1.31 -17.40 26.43
C LYS A 162 -1.94 -17.18 25.04
N THR A 163 -1.25 -17.64 23.99
CA THR A 163 -1.63 -18.05 22.61
C THR A 163 -2.95 -17.61 21.95
N ALA A 164 -4.08 -17.50 22.65
CA ALA A 164 -5.38 -17.14 22.07
C ALA A 164 -5.46 -15.64 21.71
N VAL A 165 -4.94 -14.75 22.56
CA VAL A 165 -4.98 -13.30 22.30
C VAL A 165 -4.05 -12.94 21.13
N THR A 166 -2.85 -13.50 21.10
CA THR A 166 -1.90 -13.41 19.98
C THR A 166 -2.55 -13.84 18.66
N ARG A 167 -3.20 -15.01 18.63
CA ARG A 167 -3.91 -15.48 17.43
C ARG A 167 -5.03 -14.55 17.00
N ARG A 168 -5.77 -13.96 17.94
CA ARG A 168 -6.84 -12.99 17.63
C ARG A 168 -6.26 -11.68 17.09
N PHE A 169 -5.18 -11.18 17.68
CA PHE A 169 -4.52 -9.95 17.24
C PHE A 169 -3.91 -10.09 15.84
N LEU A 170 -3.21 -11.20 15.58
CA LEU A 170 -2.63 -11.51 14.26
C LEU A 170 -3.67 -11.75 13.16
N ARG A 171 -4.96 -11.90 13.51
CA ARG A 171 -6.06 -12.00 12.52
C ARG A 171 -6.62 -10.62 12.12
N ILE A 172 -6.26 -9.57 12.84
CA ILE A 172 -6.71 -8.21 12.50
C ILE A 172 -6.05 -7.81 11.18
N GLN A 173 -6.88 -7.43 10.22
CA GLN A 173 -6.40 -6.97 8.93
C GLN A 173 -5.83 -5.55 9.07
N SER A 174 -4.64 -5.30 8.52
CA SER A 174 -4.03 -3.95 8.51
C SER A 174 -4.68 -2.99 7.52
N THR A 175 -5.49 -3.51 6.61
CA THR A 175 -6.11 -2.72 5.54
C THR A 175 -7.53 -3.20 5.25
N SER A 176 -8.40 -2.27 4.87
CA SER A 176 -9.74 -2.54 4.34
C SER A 176 -9.73 -3.02 2.88
N CYS A 177 -8.58 -2.98 2.20
CA CYS A 177 -8.46 -3.28 0.76
C CYS A 177 -9.11 -4.61 0.33
N LYS A 178 -9.04 -5.68 1.14
CA LYS A 178 -9.64 -6.98 0.79
C LYS A 178 -11.16 -6.87 0.70
N ALA A 179 -11.79 -6.20 1.67
CA ALA A 179 -13.22 -5.93 1.65
C ALA A 179 -13.59 -4.99 0.49
N GLU A 180 -12.77 -3.97 0.22
CA GLU A 180 -13.02 -3.02 -0.86
C GLU A 180 -12.98 -3.64 -2.25
N ARG A 181 -12.13 -4.65 -2.49
CA ARG A 181 -12.18 -5.40 -3.76
C ARG A 181 -13.49 -6.15 -3.92
N VAL A 182 -14.02 -6.73 -2.84
CA VAL A 182 -15.32 -7.40 -2.86
C VAL A 182 -16.43 -6.39 -3.18
N PHE A 183 -16.43 -5.23 -2.51
CA PHE A 183 -17.39 -4.16 -2.80
C PHE A 183 -17.24 -3.58 -4.21
N SER A 184 -16.01 -3.44 -4.71
CA SER A 184 -15.74 -2.97 -6.08
C SER A 184 -16.33 -3.90 -7.13
N LYS A 185 -16.19 -5.23 -6.94
CA LYS A 185 -16.82 -6.24 -7.80
C LYS A 185 -18.34 -6.21 -7.69
N ALA A 186 -18.86 -5.96 -6.49
CA ALA A 186 -20.29 -5.83 -6.23
C ALA A 186 -20.88 -4.49 -6.70
N GLY A 187 -20.06 -3.52 -7.12
CA GLY A 187 -20.51 -2.19 -7.55
C GLY A 187 -21.53 -2.24 -8.68
N TYR A 188 -21.44 -3.24 -9.57
CA TYR A 188 -22.45 -3.45 -10.62
C TYR A 188 -23.84 -3.83 -10.07
N LEU A 189 -23.89 -4.56 -8.94
CA LEU A 189 -25.13 -4.97 -8.28
C LEU A 189 -25.75 -3.85 -7.44
N THR A 190 -24.99 -2.79 -7.14
CA THR A 190 -25.47 -1.65 -6.33
C THR A 190 -25.78 -0.41 -7.16
N LEU A 191 -24.97 -0.11 -8.18
CA LEU A 191 -25.06 1.14 -8.93
C LEU A 191 -25.94 1.05 -10.19
N ASN A 192 -26.11 -0.14 -10.76
CA ASN A 192 -26.87 -0.30 -11.98
C ASN A 192 -28.36 -0.49 -11.67
N ARG A 193 -29.21 0.42 -12.16
CA ARG A 193 -30.67 0.37 -11.96
C ARG A 193 -31.32 -0.93 -12.46
N LYS A 194 -30.78 -1.57 -13.49
CA LYS A 194 -31.38 -2.79 -14.09
C LYS A 194 -31.01 -4.07 -13.34
N SER A 195 -29.85 -4.11 -12.71
CA SER A 195 -29.32 -5.27 -11.97
C SER A 195 -29.21 -5.00 -10.48
N GLY A 196 -29.85 -3.93 -10.02
CA GLY A 196 -29.81 -3.48 -8.63
C GLY A 196 -30.47 -4.51 -7.73
N LEU A 197 -29.73 -5.01 -6.74
CA LEU A 197 -30.29 -5.86 -5.71
C LEU A 197 -30.75 -5.01 -4.52
N SER A 198 -31.78 -5.50 -3.82
CA SER A 198 -32.13 -4.95 -2.52
C SER A 198 -30.96 -5.14 -1.54
N THR A 199 -30.81 -4.22 -0.58
CA THR A 199 -29.74 -4.28 0.43
C THR A 199 -29.66 -5.64 1.15
N PRO A 200 -30.78 -6.28 1.58
CA PRO A 200 -30.72 -7.60 2.19
C PRO A 200 -30.15 -8.68 1.25
N ASN A 201 -30.59 -8.70 -0.01
CA ASN A 201 -30.12 -9.68 -0.99
C ASN A 201 -28.63 -9.48 -1.33
N LEU A 202 -28.20 -8.23 -1.45
CA LEU A 202 -26.79 -7.88 -1.60
C LEU A 202 -25.97 -8.41 -0.41
N HIS A 203 -26.41 -8.19 0.82
CA HIS A 203 -25.73 -8.69 2.02
C HIS A 203 -25.61 -10.21 2.03
N HIS A 204 -26.69 -10.93 1.68
CA HIS A 204 -26.67 -12.39 1.58
C HIS A 204 -25.66 -12.89 0.54
N ILE A 205 -25.59 -12.25 -0.63
CA ILE A 205 -24.63 -12.62 -1.67
C ILE A 205 -23.20 -12.33 -1.23
N LEU A 206 -22.95 -11.14 -0.66
CA LEU A 206 -21.63 -10.77 -0.17
C LEU A 206 -21.14 -11.71 0.93
N PHE A 207 -22.01 -12.07 1.87
CA PHE A 207 -21.70 -13.02 2.93
C PHE A 207 -21.46 -14.44 2.41
N SER A 208 -22.33 -14.93 1.51
CA SER A 208 -22.15 -16.27 0.93
C SER A 208 -20.86 -16.35 0.11
N SER A 209 -20.56 -15.30 -0.67
CA SER A 209 -19.32 -15.19 -1.43
C SER A 209 -18.07 -15.17 -0.54
N SER A 210 -18.12 -14.49 0.61
CA SER A 210 -17.00 -14.46 1.56
C SER A 210 -16.75 -15.82 2.21
N ILE A 211 -17.82 -16.58 2.55
CA ILE A 211 -17.71 -17.96 3.04
C ILE A 211 -17.08 -18.86 1.97
N THR A 212 -17.60 -18.84 0.74
CA THR A 212 -17.07 -19.67 -0.34
C THR A 212 -15.59 -19.39 -0.58
N THR A 213 -15.21 -18.11 -0.60
CA THR A 213 -13.80 -17.72 -0.75
C THR A 213 -12.93 -18.26 0.39
N ALA A 214 -13.38 -18.13 1.64
CA ALA A 214 -12.65 -18.64 2.80
C ALA A 214 -12.50 -20.17 2.78
N LEU A 215 -13.53 -20.91 2.33
CA LEU A 215 -13.47 -22.36 2.18
C LEU A 215 -12.48 -22.78 1.10
N THR A 216 -12.46 -22.10 -0.05
CA THR A 216 -11.49 -22.36 -1.12
C THR A 216 -10.06 -22.04 -0.70
N GLU A 217 -9.83 -20.93 0.02
CA GLU A 217 -8.51 -20.59 0.58
C GLU A 217 -8.04 -21.70 1.54
N LEU A 218 -8.90 -22.17 2.43
CA LEU A 218 -8.58 -23.22 3.40
C LEU A 218 -8.31 -24.58 2.74
N GLN A 219 -9.08 -24.95 1.71
CA GLN A 219 -8.83 -26.18 0.94
C GLN A 219 -7.44 -26.15 0.29
N LYS A 220 -7.06 -25.02 -0.29
CA LYS A 220 -5.74 -24.83 -0.89
C LYS A 220 -4.60 -24.96 0.14
N GLU A 221 -4.75 -24.35 1.32
CA GLU A 221 -3.75 -24.47 2.40
C GLU A 221 -3.60 -25.93 2.87
N ILE A 222 -4.69 -26.69 2.94
CA ILE A 222 -4.65 -28.12 3.28
C ILE A 222 -3.92 -28.94 2.21
N GLU A 223 -4.14 -28.66 0.92
CA GLU A 223 -3.46 -29.34 -0.18
C GLU A 223 -1.96 -29.05 -0.20
N GLU A 224 -1.56 -27.80 0.04
CA GLU A 224 -0.16 -27.39 0.17
C GLU A 224 0.53 -28.05 1.37
N ALA A 225 -0.14 -28.15 2.52
CA ALA A 225 0.41 -28.85 3.68
C ALA A 225 0.61 -30.35 3.43
N LYS A 226 -0.31 -30.99 2.70
CA LYS A 226 -0.20 -32.41 2.33
C LYS A 226 0.99 -32.66 1.40
N SER A 227 1.22 -31.79 0.42
CA SER A 227 2.33 -31.96 -0.53
C SER A 227 3.70 -31.85 0.13
N ILE A 228 3.85 -30.98 1.13
CA ILE A 228 5.08 -30.86 1.94
C ILE A 228 5.32 -32.13 2.75
N SER A 229 4.28 -32.66 3.41
CA SER A 229 4.40 -33.87 4.24
C SER A 229 4.75 -35.14 3.44
N THR A 230 4.43 -35.18 2.14
CA THR A 230 4.79 -36.31 1.26
C THR A 230 6.20 -36.20 0.68
N ALA A 231 6.84 -35.03 0.79
CA ALA A 231 8.18 -34.79 0.25
C ALA A 231 9.31 -34.99 1.29
N THR A 232 8.96 -35.13 2.57
CA THR A 232 9.85 -35.41 3.70
C THR A 232 9.79 -36.87 4.12
#